data_AF-A0A7C6LB81-F1
#
_entry.id   AF-A0A7C6LB81-F1
#
_cell.length_a   1.000
_cell.length_b   1.000
_cell.length_c   1.000
_cell.angle_alpha   90.00
_cell.angle_beta   90.00
_cell.angle_gamma   90.00
#
_symmetry.space_group_name_H-M   'P 1'
#
loop_
_entity.id
_entity.type
_entity.pdbx_description
1 polymer ?
#
loop_
_entity_poly.entity_id
_entity_poly.type
_entity_poly.pdbx_seq_one_letter_code
_entity_poly.pdbx_strand_id
1 'polypeptide(L)'
;MAKMVLRTTVPLVLLAFMVLFGKYVFDMWHLIGPAAPARSGPEPAQTETRPPVPEDVVIKISLVGDVLIGTEFRFPYEHYLEDVLQQVQGDYGYFFANVAHIFAADDLTVANLENPLTAVARREEKFDYGRNFWFKGRPEYGQILAAGNVDVVNLANNHTYDYGVQGYQDTKAALDSYGIGYFGYDDVYETVIKGVKIGMAGFNEFGEFEQGVDHELLKAEVRNKVQWLKGRNDLVLVYFHWGQEYSYEPTERQRSLAHAAIDAGADLVAGSHPHVIQGVERYRDRYIVYSLGNFCYAGHKNPADQDTFIYQQEVVFDGTDRSIVEFREPYYIPCYISSTRDRNNFQPTPAKGKEVVRILQKINELSEYKMAEEAIRARGKARLVKLQEYIPNLIIDLRYASGNNIIGRPLYEPGYEALLRIETAEKLKHASDMLNRQGLRLKLWDGYRPASVQLQLWENAEDKSYFAHPAKGSKHTRGCAVDVTLTDWEGNELDMPSDFDDMTEKATRSYRQATPLQKQNAQLLERVMREAGFRSIQLEWWHFEDTDWELFDLIEDGDYVVVSEPY
;
A
#
# COMPACT_ATOMS: atom_id res chain seq x y z
N MET A 1 44.90 22.39 -90.05
CA MET A 1 45.67 22.78 -88.85
C MET A 1 44.63 22.95 -87.73
N ALA A 2 44.59 22.10 -86.69
CA ALA A 2 45.43 22.13 -85.47
C ALA A 2 45.09 23.35 -84.58
N LYS A 3 44.63 23.26 -83.32
CA LYS A 3 44.34 22.15 -82.36
C LYS A 3 43.03 22.50 -81.59
N MET A 4 42.18 21.58 -81.08
CA MET A 4 42.34 20.71 -79.88
C MET A 4 42.60 21.54 -78.60
N VAL A 5 41.88 21.42 -77.47
CA VAL A 5 41.58 20.22 -76.65
C VAL A 5 40.34 20.41 -75.69
N LEU A 6 39.43 19.42 -75.69
CA LEU A 6 38.62 18.77 -74.60
C LEU A 6 38.12 19.57 -73.34
N ARG A 7 36.81 19.53 -73.01
CA ARG A 7 36.07 18.69 -71.98
C ARG A 7 36.14 19.24 -70.52
N THR A 8 35.22 19.03 -69.56
CA THR A 8 33.82 18.51 -69.37
C THR A 8 33.42 18.90 -67.91
N THR A 9 32.19 18.89 -67.37
CA THR A 9 30.78 18.56 -67.71
C THR A 9 29.89 19.36 -66.70
N VAL A 10 28.64 19.82 -66.89
CA VAL A 10 27.36 19.27 -67.43
C VAL A 10 26.72 18.19 -66.53
N PRO A 11 25.39 18.20 -66.20
CA PRO A 11 24.31 19.19 -66.37
C PRO A 11 23.77 19.70 -64.98
N LEU A 12 22.63 20.39 -64.78
CA LEU A 12 21.54 20.87 -65.66
C LEU A 12 21.38 22.39 -65.64
N VAL A 13 21.00 22.91 -66.81
CA VAL A 13 20.63 24.30 -67.06
C VAL A 13 19.12 24.46 -66.81
N LEU A 14 18.79 25.31 -65.83
CA LEU A 14 18.01 26.55 -66.00
C LEU A 14 16.86 26.56 -67.03
N LEU A 15 15.67 26.97 -66.56
CA LEU A 15 15.19 28.35 -66.73
C LEU A 15 15.28 29.00 -68.14
N ALA A 16 15.12 28.22 -69.23
CA ALA A 16 15.29 28.71 -70.60
C ALA A 16 14.07 28.51 -71.53
N PHE A 17 12.96 27.90 -71.07
CA PHE A 17 11.72 27.78 -71.85
C PHE A 17 10.80 29.04 -71.78
N MET A 18 11.26 30.10 -71.09
CA MET A 18 10.39 31.12 -70.51
C MET A 18 10.02 32.31 -71.42
N VAL A 19 10.51 32.35 -72.67
CA VAL A 19 10.41 33.55 -73.55
C VAL A 19 9.62 33.31 -74.84
N LEU A 20 9.49 32.07 -75.33
CA LEU A 20 8.82 31.78 -76.62
C LEU A 20 7.46 31.07 -76.51
N PHE A 21 7.06 30.60 -75.32
CA PHE A 21 5.69 30.12 -75.09
C PHE A 21 4.71 31.25 -74.70
N GLY A 22 5.23 32.38 -74.19
CA GLY A 22 4.45 33.46 -73.60
C GLY A 22 3.54 34.25 -74.56
N LYS A 23 3.68 34.08 -75.88
CA LYS A 23 2.89 34.80 -76.89
C LYS A 23 1.72 34.02 -77.50
N TYR A 24 1.45 32.80 -77.01
CA TYR A 24 0.30 31.99 -77.47
C TYR A 24 -0.76 31.72 -76.38
N VAL A 25 -0.47 32.08 -75.12
CA VAL A 25 -1.36 31.85 -73.97
C VAL A 25 -2.17 33.11 -73.61
N PHE A 26 -1.67 34.30 -73.93
CA PHE A 26 -2.29 35.58 -73.52
C PHE A 26 -3.63 35.86 -74.23
N ASP A 27 -3.70 35.63 -75.54
CA ASP A 27 -4.87 35.99 -76.35
C ASP A 27 -6.08 35.03 -76.18
N MET A 28 -5.95 33.97 -75.37
CA MET A 28 -7.01 32.99 -75.12
C MET A 28 -7.78 33.24 -73.80
N TRP A 29 -7.38 34.23 -72.98
CA TRP A 29 -7.92 34.42 -71.63
C TRP A 29 -9.03 35.47 -71.50
N HIS A 30 -9.41 36.14 -72.60
CA HIS A 30 -10.43 37.23 -72.60
C HIS A 30 -11.73 36.92 -73.34
N LEU A 31 -11.98 35.67 -73.75
CA LEU A 31 -13.25 35.27 -74.39
C LEU A 31 -14.09 34.20 -73.66
N ILE A 32 -13.65 33.72 -72.48
CA ILE A 32 -14.42 32.78 -71.66
C ILE A 32 -14.46 33.30 -70.21
N GLY A 33 -15.49 34.07 -69.89
CA GLY A 33 -15.82 34.40 -68.50
C GLY A 33 -16.43 33.17 -67.80
N PRO A 34 -15.90 32.71 -66.65
CA PRO A 34 -16.50 31.59 -65.91
C PRO A 34 -17.88 31.98 -65.38
N ALA A 35 -18.80 31.02 -65.35
CA ALA A 35 -20.18 31.22 -64.92
C ALA A 35 -20.29 31.50 -63.41
N ALA A 36 -21.42 32.09 -63.00
CA ALA A 36 -21.77 32.21 -61.59
C ALA A 36 -21.78 30.83 -60.89
N PRO A 37 -21.33 30.74 -59.62
CA PRO A 37 -21.24 29.46 -58.93
C PRO A 37 -22.62 28.79 -58.81
N ALA A 38 -22.64 27.47 -59.00
CA ALA A 38 -23.84 26.68 -58.74
C ALA A 38 -24.27 26.83 -57.27
N ARG A 39 -25.57 26.85 -57.02
CA ARG A 39 -26.10 26.82 -55.64
C ARG A 39 -25.56 25.57 -54.94
N SER A 40 -24.89 25.75 -53.81
CA SER A 40 -24.63 24.67 -52.88
C SER A 40 -25.94 23.99 -52.48
N GLY A 41 -25.89 22.68 -52.28
CA GLY A 41 -26.92 22.00 -51.50
C GLY A 41 -26.93 22.51 -50.06
N PRO A 42 -27.92 22.11 -49.23
CA PRO A 42 -27.84 22.36 -47.80
C PRO A 42 -26.52 21.81 -47.27
N GLU A 43 -25.75 22.67 -46.62
CA GLU A 43 -24.52 22.30 -45.92
C GLU A 43 -24.89 21.19 -44.91
N PRO A 44 -24.11 20.09 -44.82
CA PRO A 44 -24.39 19.07 -43.82
C PRO A 44 -24.31 19.77 -42.46
N ALA A 45 -25.43 19.78 -41.75
CA ALA A 45 -25.55 20.54 -40.52
C ALA A 45 -24.37 20.20 -39.61
N GLN A 46 -23.60 21.22 -39.21
CA GLN A 46 -22.54 21.03 -38.23
C GLN A 46 -23.23 20.48 -36.98
N THR A 47 -23.03 19.19 -36.71
CA THR A 47 -23.41 18.60 -35.45
C THR A 47 -22.56 19.31 -34.42
N GLU A 48 -23.16 20.28 -33.72
CA GLU A 48 -22.57 20.88 -32.53
C GLU A 48 -22.20 19.72 -31.61
N THR A 49 -20.91 19.39 -31.59
CA THR A 49 -20.36 18.46 -30.62
C THR A 49 -20.52 19.15 -29.28
N ARG A 50 -21.63 18.85 -28.59
CA ARG A 50 -21.83 19.26 -27.20
C ARG A 50 -20.50 19.03 -26.48
N PRO A 51 -20.01 20.01 -25.70
CA PRO A 51 -18.83 19.76 -24.88
C PRO A 51 -19.09 18.48 -24.08
N PRO A 52 -18.10 17.57 -23.96
CA PRO A 52 -18.30 16.35 -23.20
C PRO A 52 -18.82 16.73 -21.81
N VAL A 53 -19.84 16.01 -21.35
CA VAL A 53 -20.28 16.14 -19.95
C VAL A 53 -19.04 15.83 -19.11
N PRO A 54 -18.62 16.72 -18.19
CA PRO A 54 -17.44 16.46 -17.39
C PRO A 54 -17.59 15.13 -16.64
N GLU A 55 -16.53 14.32 -16.64
CA GLU A 55 -16.53 13.05 -15.92
C GLU A 55 -16.53 13.29 -14.41
N ASP A 56 -17.20 12.40 -13.67
CA ASP A 56 -17.30 12.47 -12.22
C ASP A 56 -15.92 12.34 -11.56
N VAL A 57 -15.70 13.14 -10.51
CA VAL A 57 -14.43 13.16 -9.78
C VAL A 57 -14.52 12.19 -8.60
N VAL A 58 -13.61 11.22 -8.55
CA VAL A 58 -13.41 10.37 -7.36
C VAL A 58 -12.26 10.91 -6.54
N ILE A 59 -12.51 11.14 -5.24
CA ILE A 59 -11.50 11.41 -4.21
C ILE A 59 -11.38 10.16 -3.34
N LYS A 60 -10.17 9.65 -3.14
CA LYS A 60 -9.86 8.51 -2.26
C LYS A 60 -9.12 9.00 -1.00
N ILE A 61 -9.75 8.84 0.16
CA ILE A 61 -9.26 9.38 1.44
C ILE A 61 -8.87 8.24 2.38
N SER A 62 -7.63 8.25 2.86
CA SER A 62 -7.15 7.39 3.95
C SER A 62 -7.30 8.07 5.31
N LEU A 63 -7.80 7.31 6.28
CA LEU A 63 -7.84 7.65 7.70
C LEU A 63 -7.05 6.61 8.50
N VAL A 64 -6.18 7.08 9.38
CA VAL A 64 -5.46 6.27 10.38
C VAL A 64 -5.52 6.90 11.76
N GLY A 65 -5.35 6.05 12.78
CA GLY A 65 -5.53 6.43 14.18
C GLY A 65 -4.35 7.16 14.82
N ASP A 66 -4.06 6.80 16.07
CA ASP A 66 -3.11 7.54 16.91
C ASP A 66 -1.66 7.35 16.45
N VAL A 67 -1.06 8.43 15.94
CA VAL A 67 0.34 8.57 15.59
C VAL A 67 1.03 9.34 16.70
N LEU A 68 1.75 8.61 17.55
CA LEU A 68 2.52 9.15 18.66
C LEU A 68 4.00 8.91 18.35
N ILE A 69 4.61 9.86 17.67
CA ILE A 69 6.03 9.91 17.30
C ILE A 69 6.80 10.78 18.28
N GLY A 70 6.75 10.39 19.56
CA GLY A 70 7.40 11.08 20.67
C GLY A 70 7.68 10.17 21.84
N THR A 71 8.42 10.67 22.83
CA THR A 71 8.93 9.89 23.95
C THR A 71 8.55 10.53 25.29
N GLU A 72 8.47 9.73 26.35
CA GLU A 72 8.10 10.18 27.70
C GLU A 72 9.32 10.15 28.62
N PHE A 73 9.53 11.20 29.42
CA PHE A 73 10.78 11.38 30.19
C PHE A 73 11.06 10.29 31.26
N ARG A 74 10.07 9.47 31.62
CA ARG A 74 10.20 8.32 32.55
C ARG A 74 10.43 6.99 31.83
N PHE A 75 10.24 6.92 30.51
CA PHE A 75 10.46 5.69 29.76
C PHE A 75 11.97 5.40 29.66
N PRO A 76 12.39 4.13 29.74
CA PRO A 76 13.77 3.78 29.46
C PRO A 76 14.07 3.99 27.97
N TYR A 77 15.32 4.26 27.61
CA TYR A 77 15.72 4.43 26.21
C TYR A 77 15.48 3.15 25.37
N GLU A 78 15.81 1.99 25.94
CA GLU A 78 15.78 0.70 25.24
C GLU A 78 14.37 0.28 24.79
N HIS A 79 14.25 0.06 23.49
CA HIS A 79 13.05 -0.32 22.73
C HIS A 79 11.95 0.76 22.68
N TYR A 80 12.33 2.04 22.74
CA TYR A 80 11.47 3.18 22.42
C TYR A 80 11.98 3.92 21.17
N LEU A 81 11.25 4.96 20.74
CA LEU A 81 11.41 5.61 19.44
C LEU A 81 12.86 6.04 19.13
N GLU A 82 13.56 6.63 20.10
CA GLU A 82 14.95 7.08 19.93
C GLU A 82 15.96 5.93 19.75
N ASP A 83 15.72 4.77 20.39
CA ASP A 83 16.55 3.58 20.23
C ASP A 83 16.30 2.92 18.87
N VAL A 84 15.03 2.80 18.45
CA VAL A 84 14.69 2.30 17.12
C VAL A 84 15.26 3.21 16.03
N LEU A 85 15.12 4.54 16.16
CA LEU A 85 15.71 5.53 15.25
C LEU A 85 17.24 5.42 15.17
N GLN A 86 17.92 5.15 16.30
CA GLN A 86 19.36 4.91 16.32
C GLN A 86 19.74 3.61 15.61
N GLN A 87 18.98 2.52 15.82
CA GLN A 87 19.23 1.23 15.17
C GLN A 87 19.06 1.30 13.65
N VAL A 88 18.13 2.12 13.15
CA VAL A 88 17.94 2.41 11.72
C VAL A 88 18.78 3.60 11.22
N GLN A 89 19.82 3.98 11.97
CA GLN A 89 20.85 4.97 11.59
C GLN A 89 20.30 6.38 11.27
N GLY A 90 19.13 6.74 11.82
CA GLY A 90 18.48 8.02 11.59
C GLY A 90 17.51 8.05 10.39
N ASP A 91 17.17 6.91 9.80
CA ASP A 91 16.15 6.84 8.74
C ASP A 91 14.73 7.06 9.29
N TYR A 92 14.20 8.26 9.07
CA TYR A 92 12.82 8.60 9.42
C TYR A 92 11.76 7.90 8.55
N GLY A 93 12.12 7.45 7.34
CA GLY A 93 11.21 6.71 6.45
C GLY A 93 10.86 5.32 6.98
N TYR A 94 11.69 4.76 7.86
CA TYR A 94 11.49 3.46 8.49
C TYR A 94 10.08 3.29 9.08
N PHE A 95 9.60 4.26 9.86
CA PHE A 95 8.38 4.10 10.65
C PHE A 95 7.10 3.97 9.80
N PHE A 96 7.07 4.45 8.56
CA PHE A 96 5.92 4.31 7.67
C PHE A 96 6.22 3.44 6.43
N ALA A 97 7.43 2.88 6.29
CA ALA A 97 7.89 2.18 5.08
C ALA A 97 6.91 1.12 4.53
N ASN A 98 6.26 0.36 5.42
CA ASN A 98 5.35 -0.74 5.02
C ASN A 98 3.95 -0.26 4.59
N VAL A 99 3.62 1.03 4.72
CA VAL A 99 2.33 1.64 4.35
C VAL A 99 2.46 2.90 3.48
N ALA A 100 3.64 3.52 3.38
CA ALA A 100 3.83 4.80 2.69
C ALA A 100 3.45 4.76 1.19
N HIS A 101 3.55 3.60 0.55
CA HIS A 101 3.13 3.37 -0.83
C HIS A 101 1.60 3.29 -1.00
N ILE A 102 0.86 2.98 0.06
CA ILE A 102 -0.61 2.98 0.10
C ILE A 102 -1.08 4.44 0.13
N PHE A 103 -0.53 5.24 1.06
CA PHE A 103 -0.85 6.65 1.21
C PHE A 103 -0.46 7.48 -0.04
N ALA A 104 0.69 7.16 -0.66
CA ALA A 104 1.09 7.77 -1.95
C ALA A 104 0.18 7.42 -3.15
N ALA A 105 -0.76 6.48 -2.99
CA ALA A 105 -1.77 6.12 -3.98
C ALA A 105 -3.18 6.64 -3.63
N ASP A 106 -3.32 7.37 -2.52
CA ASP A 106 -4.53 8.06 -2.10
C ASP A 106 -4.50 9.54 -2.54
N ASP A 107 -5.66 10.20 -2.53
CA ASP A 107 -5.75 11.65 -2.79
C ASP A 107 -5.49 12.49 -1.53
N LEU A 108 -5.63 11.89 -0.35
CA LEU A 108 -5.52 12.52 0.96
C LEU A 108 -5.36 11.46 2.06
N THR A 109 -4.33 11.60 2.89
CA THR A 109 -4.11 10.79 4.10
C THR A 109 -4.16 11.65 5.36
N VAL A 110 -5.03 11.28 6.32
CA VAL A 110 -5.24 11.99 7.59
C VAL A 110 -4.97 11.09 8.80
N ALA A 111 -4.26 11.62 9.80
CA ALA A 111 -3.91 10.93 11.06
C ALA A 111 -4.20 11.80 12.31
N ASN A 112 -4.18 11.23 13.51
CA ASN A 112 -4.09 12.00 14.77
C ASN A 112 -2.62 12.08 15.23
N LEU A 113 -2.03 13.28 15.34
CA LEU A 113 -0.68 13.46 15.87
C LEU A 113 -0.74 13.72 17.38
N GLU A 114 -0.50 12.67 18.16
CA GLU A 114 -0.78 12.63 19.61
C GLU A 114 0.42 13.06 20.48
N ASN A 115 1.27 13.94 19.98
CA ASN A 115 2.34 14.57 20.77
C ASN A 115 2.81 15.89 20.13
N PRO A 116 3.33 16.85 20.92
CA PRO A 116 3.96 18.03 20.36
C PRO A 116 5.32 17.67 19.73
N LEU A 117 5.73 18.44 18.72
CA LEU A 117 7.03 18.41 18.06
C LEU A 117 7.81 19.66 18.45
N THR A 118 8.60 19.60 19.54
CA THR A 118 9.12 20.82 20.19
C THR A 118 10.51 20.62 20.82
N ALA A 119 11.30 21.70 20.88
CA ALA A 119 12.55 21.74 21.61
C ALA A 119 12.37 22.14 23.10
N VAL A 120 11.16 22.56 23.53
CA VAL A 120 10.89 23.07 24.88
C VAL A 120 11.25 22.03 25.94
N ALA A 121 12.07 22.43 26.92
CA ALA A 121 12.56 21.53 27.96
C ALA A 121 11.56 21.30 29.10
N ARG A 122 10.72 22.30 29.40
CA ARG A 122 9.73 22.27 30.49
C ARG A 122 8.37 21.83 29.97
N ARG A 123 7.86 20.71 30.49
CA ARG A 123 6.46 20.32 30.37
C ARG A 123 5.53 21.29 31.12
N GLU A 124 4.27 21.35 30.71
CA GLU A 124 3.23 22.10 31.43
C GLU A 124 2.50 21.20 32.46
N GLU A 125 1.91 21.80 33.50
CA GLU A 125 1.11 21.06 34.47
C GLU A 125 -0.29 20.71 33.91
N LYS A 126 -0.79 19.52 34.24
CA LYS A 126 -2.05 18.92 33.74
C LYS A 126 -3.02 18.57 34.86
N PHE A 127 -4.31 18.50 34.55
CA PHE A 127 -5.40 18.18 35.50
C PHE A 127 -5.63 16.67 35.72
N ASP A 128 -4.59 15.92 36.12
CA ASP A 128 -4.79 14.59 36.76
C ASP A 128 -3.85 14.38 37.95
N TYR A 129 -4.35 13.60 38.91
CA TYR A 129 -3.80 13.37 40.23
C TYR A 129 -2.68 12.31 40.26
N GLY A 130 -1.77 12.36 39.28
CA GLY A 130 -0.47 11.70 39.32
C GLY A 130 -0.25 10.52 38.36
N ARG A 131 -1.08 10.35 37.32
CA ARG A 131 -0.91 9.33 36.27
C ARG A 131 -0.62 9.89 34.88
N ASN A 132 -0.88 11.18 34.64
CA ASN A 132 -0.48 11.95 33.45
C ASN A 132 0.82 11.47 32.77
N PHE A 133 0.82 11.46 31.43
CA PHE A 133 2.01 11.35 30.59
C PHE A 133 2.33 12.67 29.88
N TRP A 134 3.62 12.91 29.62
CA TRP A 134 4.12 14.06 28.88
C TRP A 134 5.03 13.60 27.76
N PHE A 135 4.43 13.33 26.60
CA PHE A 135 5.12 12.92 25.40
C PHE A 135 5.74 14.11 24.69
N LYS A 136 6.87 13.88 24.02
CA LYS A 136 7.51 14.87 23.17
C LYS A 136 8.22 14.23 21.99
N GLY A 137 7.84 14.64 20.80
CA GLY A 137 8.65 14.47 19.61
C GLY A 137 9.61 15.65 19.46
N ARG A 138 10.72 15.42 18.75
CA ARG A 138 11.59 16.51 18.30
C ARG A 138 10.94 17.22 17.10
N PRO A 139 11.25 18.51 16.84
CA PRO A 139 10.77 19.20 15.64
C PRO A 139 11.12 18.46 14.34
N GLU A 140 12.28 17.79 14.27
CA GLU A 140 12.69 17.02 13.08
C GLU A 140 11.84 15.76 12.83
N TYR A 141 11.05 15.30 13.79
CA TYR A 141 10.22 14.10 13.60
C TYR A 141 9.03 14.33 12.65
N GLY A 142 8.75 15.58 12.24
CA GLY A 142 7.86 15.84 11.10
C GLY A 142 8.36 15.21 9.78
N GLN A 143 9.66 14.91 9.67
CA GLN A 143 10.21 14.11 8.56
C GLN A 143 9.64 12.69 8.49
N ILE A 144 9.17 12.13 9.62
CA ILE A 144 8.55 10.79 9.67
C ILE A 144 7.19 10.82 8.93
N LEU A 145 6.39 11.85 9.17
CA LEU A 145 5.08 12.05 8.53
C LEU A 145 5.26 12.29 7.02
N ALA A 146 6.19 13.16 6.64
CA ALA A 146 6.51 13.46 5.25
C ALA A 146 7.03 12.23 4.49
N ALA A 147 7.94 11.45 5.08
CA ALA A 147 8.43 10.22 4.47
C ALA A 147 7.37 9.10 4.41
N GLY A 148 6.33 9.19 5.23
CA GLY A 148 5.16 8.32 5.17
C GLY A 148 4.13 8.70 4.09
N ASN A 149 4.19 9.91 3.52
CA ASN A 149 3.11 10.53 2.73
C ASN A 149 1.81 10.74 3.55
N VAL A 150 1.93 11.20 4.80
CA VAL A 150 0.79 11.72 5.56
C VAL A 150 0.59 13.19 5.18
N ASP A 151 -0.58 13.56 4.65
CA ASP A 151 -0.84 14.92 4.18
C ASP A 151 -1.26 15.88 5.31
N VAL A 152 -2.10 15.41 6.23
CA VAL A 152 -2.76 16.26 7.25
C VAL A 152 -2.87 15.55 8.60
N VAL A 153 -2.70 16.29 9.70
CA VAL A 153 -2.87 15.76 11.07
C VAL A 153 -3.90 16.52 11.91
N ASN A 154 -4.69 15.78 12.68
CA ASN A 154 -5.44 16.32 13.81
C ASN A 154 -4.48 16.62 14.98
N LEU A 155 -4.60 17.82 15.55
CA LEU A 155 -3.92 18.27 16.77
C LEU A 155 -4.88 18.45 17.95
N ALA A 156 -6.19 18.26 17.75
CA ALA A 156 -7.15 18.28 18.86
C ALA A 156 -7.10 16.95 19.61
N ASN A 157 -6.14 16.83 20.52
CA ASN A 157 -5.96 15.68 21.43
C ASN A 157 -5.37 16.14 22.78
N ASN A 158 -5.45 15.27 23.79
CA ASN A 158 -5.05 15.56 25.18
C ASN A 158 -3.53 15.78 25.36
N HIS A 159 -2.71 15.34 24.41
CA HIS A 159 -1.25 15.40 24.49
C HIS A 159 -0.61 16.59 23.76
N THR A 160 -1.31 17.26 22.84
CA THR A 160 -0.74 18.37 22.05
C THR A 160 -0.19 19.54 22.89
N TYR A 161 -0.71 19.75 24.10
CA TYR A 161 -0.26 20.79 25.03
C TYR A 161 0.66 20.28 26.17
N ASP A 162 1.25 19.08 26.07
CA ASP A 162 2.19 18.52 27.07
C ASP A 162 3.36 19.47 27.40
N TYR A 163 3.75 20.30 26.45
CA TYR A 163 4.80 21.32 26.57
C TYR A 163 4.25 22.75 26.41
N GLY A 164 2.98 22.93 26.79
CA GLY A 164 2.26 24.19 26.83
C GLY A 164 2.01 24.81 25.46
N VAL A 165 1.53 26.06 25.46
CA VAL A 165 1.22 26.81 24.22
C VAL A 165 2.43 26.92 23.30
N GLN A 166 3.66 27.03 23.84
CA GLN A 166 4.87 27.03 23.03
C GLN A 166 5.09 25.68 22.33
N GLY A 167 4.86 24.55 23.01
CA GLY A 167 4.91 23.22 22.40
C GLY A 167 3.93 23.08 21.23
N TYR A 168 2.71 23.60 21.37
CA TYR A 168 1.72 23.62 20.29
C TYR A 168 2.15 24.50 19.10
N GLN A 169 2.63 25.73 19.33
CA GLN A 169 3.10 26.60 18.24
C GLN A 169 4.38 26.09 17.56
N ASP A 170 5.31 25.49 18.32
CA ASP A 170 6.47 24.77 17.76
C ASP A 170 6.02 23.62 16.85
N THR A 171 4.97 22.89 17.25
CA THR A 171 4.42 21.76 16.48
C THR A 171 3.86 22.22 15.14
N LYS A 172 3.05 23.29 15.15
CA LYS A 172 2.53 23.92 13.91
C LYS A 172 3.67 24.33 12.98
N ALA A 173 4.67 25.05 13.50
CA ALA A 173 5.83 25.49 12.73
C ALA A 173 6.70 24.33 12.20
N ALA A 174 6.80 23.22 12.94
CA ALA A 174 7.47 22.01 12.48
C ALA A 174 6.71 21.36 11.30
N LEU A 175 5.39 21.20 11.42
CA LEU A 175 4.53 20.63 10.38
C LEU A 175 4.55 21.49 9.10
N ASP A 176 4.41 22.81 9.25
CA ASP A 176 4.57 23.79 8.16
C ASP A 176 5.92 23.63 7.43
N SER A 177 7.01 23.36 8.16
CA SER A 177 8.36 23.19 7.59
C SER A 177 8.55 21.90 6.77
N TYR A 178 7.66 20.91 6.95
CA TYR A 178 7.65 19.65 6.19
C TYR A 178 6.46 19.52 5.22
N GLY A 179 5.64 20.57 5.11
CA GLY A 179 4.48 20.61 4.21
C GLY A 179 3.25 19.82 4.70
N ILE A 180 3.23 19.44 5.98
CA ILE A 180 2.12 18.68 6.59
C ILE A 180 1.04 19.65 7.04
N GLY A 181 -0.19 19.47 6.54
CA GLY A 181 -1.35 20.23 6.99
C GLY A 181 -1.75 19.89 8.43
N TYR A 182 -2.46 20.79 9.10
CA TYR A 182 -2.99 20.53 10.43
C TYR A 182 -4.35 21.21 10.68
N PHE A 183 -5.13 20.62 11.57
CA PHE A 183 -6.37 21.18 12.10
C PHE A 183 -6.59 20.72 13.55
N GLY A 184 -7.53 21.36 14.24
CA GLY A 184 -7.90 21.03 15.62
C GLY A 184 -7.87 22.25 16.54
N TYR A 185 -8.67 22.21 17.60
CA TYR A 185 -8.99 23.40 18.39
C TYR A 185 -9.57 24.48 17.47
N ASP A 186 -9.10 25.74 17.54
CA ASP A 186 -9.58 26.81 16.65
C ASP A 186 -9.10 26.69 15.20
N ASP A 187 -8.04 25.92 14.92
CA ASP A 187 -7.53 25.73 13.57
C ASP A 187 -8.39 24.76 12.74
N VAL A 188 -8.61 25.12 11.48
CA VAL A 188 -9.28 24.30 10.45
C VAL A 188 -8.41 24.22 9.21
N TYR A 189 -8.47 23.10 8.50
CA TYR A 189 -7.73 22.90 7.25
C TYR A 189 -8.71 22.89 6.08
N GLU A 190 -8.46 23.72 5.06
CA GLU A 190 -9.25 23.77 3.83
C GLU A 190 -8.32 23.60 2.63
N THR A 191 -8.58 22.59 1.80
CA THR A 191 -7.75 22.26 0.62
C THR A 191 -8.62 22.00 -0.62
N VAL A 192 -7.99 21.95 -1.80
CA VAL A 192 -8.66 21.70 -3.08
C VAL A 192 -7.95 20.59 -3.85
N ILE A 193 -8.59 19.43 -3.94
CA ILE A 193 -8.01 18.22 -4.57
C ILE A 193 -8.88 17.80 -5.75
N LYS A 194 -8.28 17.62 -6.94
CA LYS A 194 -9.00 17.39 -8.23
C LYS A 194 -10.12 18.43 -8.55
N GLY A 195 -10.10 19.59 -7.90
CA GLY A 195 -11.13 20.62 -8.01
C GLY A 195 -12.36 20.43 -7.10
N VAL A 196 -12.29 19.53 -6.12
CA VAL A 196 -13.21 19.39 -4.97
C VAL A 196 -12.60 20.13 -3.77
N LYS A 197 -13.39 20.93 -3.05
CA LYS A 197 -12.96 21.55 -1.79
C LYS A 197 -13.24 20.62 -0.61
N ILE A 198 -12.24 20.45 0.25
CA ILE A 198 -12.31 19.59 1.42
C ILE A 198 -11.95 20.41 2.66
N GLY A 199 -12.88 20.48 3.61
CA GLY A 199 -12.72 21.18 4.89
C GLY A 199 -12.63 20.20 6.07
N MET A 200 -11.75 20.49 7.03
CA MET A 200 -11.46 19.60 8.16
C MET A 200 -11.48 20.34 9.49
N ALA A 201 -12.09 19.73 10.51
CA ALA A 201 -12.10 20.21 11.90
C ALA A 201 -11.79 19.09 12.89
N GLY A 202 -11.20 19.47 14.03
CA GLY A 202 -10.73 18.54 15.06
C GLY A 202 -11.19 18.95 16.46
N PHE A 203 -11.64 17.98 17.27
CA PHE A 203 -12.20 18.22 18.60
C PHE A 203 -11.63 17.26 19.66
N ASN A 204 -11.33 17.81 20.85
CA ASN A 204 -10.78 17.09 22.00
C ASN A 204 -11.81 17.07 23.16
N GLU A 205 -12.17 15.88 23.64
CA GLU A 205 -13.13 15.71 24.74
C GLU A 205 -12.53 16.02 26.14
N PHE A 206 -11.21 15.99 26.26
CA PHE A 206 -10.46 16.16 27.51
C PHE A 206 -10.05 17.62 27.77
N GLY A 207 -10.12 18.47 26.75
CA GLY A 207 -9.63 19.85 26.81
C GLY A 207 -8.09 19.94 26.83
N GLU A 208 -7.58 21.16 26.67
CA GLU A 208 -6.16 21.44 26.43
C GLU A 208 -5.20 20.84 27.48
N PHE A 209 -5.56 20.86 28.76
CA PHE A 209 -4.73 20.41 29.89
C PHE A 209 -5.41 19.29 30.69
N GLU A 210 -6.26 18.50 30.02
CA GLU A 210 -7.03 17.38 30.58
C GLU A 210 -8.05 17.76 31.67
N GLN A 211 -8.47 19.03 31.72
CA GLN A 211 -9.47 19.55 32.67
C GLN A 211 -10.92 19.06 32.40
N GLY A 212 -11.16 18.40 31.27
CA GLY A 212 -12.47 18.01 30.75
C GLY A 212 -13.24 19.18 30.13
N VAL A 213 -14.20 18.88 29.24
CA VAL A 213 -15.12 19.88 28.67
C VAL A 213 -16.59 19.52 28.92
N ASP A 214 -17.44 20.55 29.00
CA ASP A 214 -18.89 20.37 29.05
C ASP A 214 -19.41 19.79 27.73
N HIS A 215 -20.30 18.80 27.83
CA HIS A 215 -20.76 18.03 26.67
C HIS A 215 -21.56 18.86 25.68
N GLU A 216 -22.49 19.69 26.16
CA GLU A 216 -23.38 20.43 25.28
C GLU A 216 -22.74 21.74 24.80
N LEU A 217 -21.74 22.28 25.51
CA LEU A 217 -20.86 23.32 24.96
C LEU A 217 -20.00 22.77 23.81
N LEU A 218 -19.29 21.65 23.98
CA LEU A 218 -18.52 21.02 22.89
C LEU A 218 -19.42 20.68 21.70
N LYS A 219 -20.58 20.08 21.95
CA LYS A 219 -21.55 19.72 20.91
C LYS A 219 -22.17 20.92 20.21
N ALA A 220 -22.26 22.09 20.86
CA ALA A 220 -22.62 23.34 20.21
C ALA A 220 -21.48 23.89 19.34
N GLU A 221 -20.23 23.80 19.81
CA GLU A 221 -19.03 24.17 19.05
C GLU A 221 -18.90 23.33 17.77
N VAL A 222 -19.02 21.99 17.90
CA VAL A 222 -19.06 21.04 16.78
C VAL A 222 -20.07 21.48 15.72
N ARG A 223 -21.32 21.72 16.13
CA ARG A 223 -22.39 22.15 15.20
C ARG A 223 -22.03 23.45 14.47
N ASN A 224 -21.56 24.45 15.20
CA ASN A 224 -21.25 25.76 14.64
C ASN A 224 -20.07 25.69 13.64
N LYS A 225 -18.99 24.99 14.00
CA LYS A 225 -17.76 24.88 13.20
C LYS A 225 -17.97 24.00 11.95
N VAL A 226 -18.75 22.92 12.07
CA VAL A 226 -19.12 22.07 10.92
C VAL A 226 -20.08 22.79 9.97
N GLN A 227 -21.09 23.50 10.47
CA GLN A 227 -21.98 24.31 9.61
C GLN A 227 -21.21 25.39 8.85
N TRP A 228 -20.22 26.02 9.49
CA TRP A 228 -19.32 26.98 8.84
C TRP A 228 -18.48 26.34 7.73
N LEU A 229 -17.90 25.16 7.97
CA LEU A 229 -17.14 24.41 6.95
C LEU A 229 -18.04 23.97 5.78
N LYS A 230 -19.25 23.48 6.04
CA LYS A 230 -20.16 22.99 4.99
C LYS A 230 -20.75 24.10 4.14
N GLY A 231 -20.79 25.34 4.65
CA GLY A 231 -21.09 26.54 3.85
C GLY A 231 -19.97 26.98 2.90
N ARG A 232 -18.82 26.28 2.87
CA ARG A 232 -17.59 26.68 2.15
C ARG A 232 -17.01 25.57 1.28
N ASN A 233 -17.09 24.33 1.77
CA ASN A 233 -16.45 23.13 1.21
C ASN A 233 -17.48 22.12 0.72
N ASP A 234 -17.10 21.36 -0.31
CA ASP A 234 -17.97 20.39 -0.96
C ASP A 234 -18.06 19.12 -0.11
N LEU A 235 -16.94 18.73 0.52
CA LEU A 235 -16.80 17.67 1.53
C LEU A 235 -16.36 18.25 2.88
N VAL A 236 -16.94 17.76 3.98
CA VAL A 236 -16.48 18.09 5.35
C VAL A 236 -16.12 16.85 6.15
N LEU A 237 -14.88 16.80 6.63
CA LEU A 237 -14.34 15.74 7.49
C LEU A 237 -14.22 16.27 8.93
N VAL A 238 -14.57 15.44 9.91
CA VAL A 238 -14.40 15.78 11.33
C VAL A 238 -13.65 14.68 12.06
N TYR A 239 -12.57 15.04 12.75
CA TYR A 239 -11.81 14.13 13.58
C TYR A 239 -12.07 14.43 15.07
N PHE A 240 -12.20 13.39 15.89
CA PHE A 240 -12.36 13.51 17.34
C PHE A 240 -11.30 12.71 18.11
N HIS A 241 -10.95 13.21 19.28
CA HIS A 241 -10.12 12.51 20.26
C HIS A 241 -10.90 12.45 21.58
N TRP A 242 -11.42 11.26 21.91
CA TRP A 242 -12.65 11.12 22.71
C TRP A 242 -12.85 9.75 23.38
N GLY A 243 -13.84 9.64 24.26
CA GLY A 243 -14.25 8.36 24.85
C GLY A 243 -13.37 7.88 26.00
N GLN A 244 -12.92 6.63 25.94
CA GLN A 244 -12.25 5.94 27.05
C GLN A 244 -11.20 4.95 26.51
N GLU A 245 -9.95 5.10 26.96
CA GLU A 245 -8.85 4.15 26.73
C GLU A 245 -9.30 2.69 26.94
N TYR A 246 -8.93 1.82 25.99
CA TYR A 246 -9.17 0.37 25.97
C TYR A 246 -10.64 -0.07 26.00
N SER A 247 -11.60 0.84 25.81
CA SER A 247 -13.00 0.47 25.54
C SER A 247 -13.18 0.13 24.06
N TYR A 248 -13.65 -1.08 23.77
CA TYR A 248 -14.03 -1.49 22.40
C TYR A 248 -15.43 -0.99 22.00
N GLU A 249 -16.25 -0.57 22.97
CA GLU A 249 -17.57 0.02 22.72
C GLU A 249 -17.50 1.57 22.76
N PRO A 250 -18.06 2.27 21.76
CA PRO A 250 -18.14 3.72 21.75
C PRO A 250 -19.21 4.23 22.72
N THR A 251 -18.84 5.20 23.55
CA THR A 251 -19.70 5.78 24.59
C THR A 251 -20.84 6.62 24.00
N GLU A 252 -21.91 6.79 24.77
CA GLU A 252 -23.01 7.72 24.46
C GLU A 252 -22.52 9.16 24.18
N ARG A 253 -21.40 9.58 24.79
CA ARG A 253 -20.80 10.90 24.54
C ARG A 253 -20.19 10.99 23.15
N GLN A 254 -19.40 9.99 22.74
CA GLN A 254 -18.87 9.89 21.37
C GLN A 254 -20.00 9.88 20.33
N ARG A 255 -21.02 9.03 20.51
CA ARG A 255 -22.20 8.93 19.64
C ARG A 255 -22.95 10.26 19.51
N SER A 256 -23.21 10.90 20.66
CA SER A 256 -23.88 12.20 20.79
C SER A 256 -23.12 13.35 20.11
N LEU A 257 -21.79 13.26 19.97
CA LEU A 257 -20.96 14.21 19.22
C LEU A 257 -20.89 13.86 17.73
N ALA A 258 -20.70 12.59 17.38
CA ALA A 258 -20.63 12.11 16.00
C ALA A 258 -21.93 12.40 15.23
N HIS A 259 -23.08 12.06 15.80
CA HIS A 259 -24.39 12.38 15.22
C HIS A 259 -24.59 13.89 15.11
N ALA A 260 -24.10 14.69 16.07
CA ALA A 260 -24.19 16.15 16.00
C ALA A 260 -23.30 16.78 14.92
N ALA A 261 -22.19 16.13 14.54
CA ALA A 261 -21.38 16.52 13.40
C ALA A 261 -22.08 16.21 12.07
N ILE A 262 -22.60 14.98 11.88
CA ILE A 262 -23.36 14.63 10.66
C ILE A 262 -24.61 15.52 10.52
N ASP A 263 -25.36 15.76 11.60
CA ASP A 263 -26.53 16.67 11.62
C ASP A 263 -26.19 18.12 11.31
N ALA A 264 -24.94 18.53 11.52
CA ALA A 264 -24.44 19.86 11.19
C ALA A 264 -23.92 19.97 9.75
N GLY A 265 -23.82 18.85 9.01
CA GLY A 265 -23.36 18.80 7.63
C GLY A 265 -21.96 18.20 7.43
N ALA A 266 -21.41 17.49 8.42
CA ALA A 266 -20.22 16.65 8.19
C ALA A 266 -20.57 15.46 7.29
N ASP A 267 -19.63 15.06 6.46
CA ASP A 267 -19.76 13.93 5.54
C ASP A 267 -18.93 12.70 5.96
N LEU A 268 -17.88 12.89 6.75
CA LEU A 268 -17.09 11.79 7.30
C LEU A 268 -16.65 12.13 8.72
N VAL A 269 -16.85 11.21 9.66
CA VAL A 269 -16.41 11.35 11.05
C VAL A 269 -15.40 10.26 11.39
N ALA A 270 -14.29 10.65 11.99
CA ALA A 270 -13.20 9.79 12.44
C ALA A 270 -12.91 10.02 13.93
N GLY A 271 -12.27 9.03 14.57
CA GLY A 271 -12.03 9.04 16.00
C GLY A 271 -10.73 8.34 16.40
N SER A 272 -10.17 8.78 17.53
CA SER A 272 -9.03 8.16 18.22
C SER A 272 -9.08 8.47 19.73
N HIS A 273 -8.04 8.11 20.49
CA HIS A 273 -7.94 8.04 21.97
C HIS A 273 -8.22 6.67 22.62
N PRO A 274 -9.22 5.85 22.21
CA PRO A 274 -9.42 4.54 22.85
C PRO A 274 -8.23 3.56 22.72
N HIS A 275 -7.22 3.87 21.89
CA HIS A 275 -6.01 3.08 21.60
C HIS A 275 -6.26 1.67 21.02
N VAL A 276 -7.51 1.22 21.01
CA VAL A 276 -8.02 0.01 20.37
C VAL A 276 -9.04 0.38 19.27
N ILE A 277 -9.29 -0.56 18.37
CA ILE A 277 -10.37 -0.45 17.37
C ILE A 277 -11.73 -0.34 18.08
N GLN A 278 -12.55 0.62 17.64
CA GLN A 278 -14.00 0.66 17.91
C GLN A 278 -14.76 0.55 16.60
N GLY A 279 -16.08 0.28 16.68
CA GLY A 279 -16.92 0.06 15.52
C GLY A 279 -17.07 1.22 14.53
N VAL A 280 -17.54 0.89 13.33
CA VAL A 280 -18.04 1.82 12.31
C VAL A 280 -19.58 1.86 12.33
N GLU A 281 -20.16 3.04 12.20
CA GLU A 281 -21.60 3.27 12.05
C GLU A 281 -21.88 3.96 10.70
N ARG A 282 -22.99 3.62 10.04
CA ARG A 282 -23.52 4.36 8.87
C ARG A 282 -24.75 5.16 9.30
N TYR A 283 -24.56 6.45 9.56
CA TYR A 283 -25.60 7.36 10.04
C TYR A 283 -26.00 8.34 8.94
N ARG A 284 -27.29 8.38 8.55
CA ARG A 284 -27.84 9.24 7.48
C ARG A 284 -27.01 9.22 6.18
N ASP A 285 -26.63 8.02 5.75
CA ASP A 285 -25.81 7.77 4.55
C ASP A 285 -24.46 8.51 4.54
N ARG A 286 -23.88 8.67 5.74
CA ARG A 286 -22.49 9.04 6.01
C ARG A 286 -21.87 8.02 6.98
N TYR A 287 -20.54 7.98 7.05
CA TYR A 287 -19.81 7.03 7.88
C TYR A 287 -19.18 7.71 9.11
N ILE A 288 -19.20 6.97 10.22
CA ILE A 288 -18.59 7.34 11.51
C ILE A 288 -17.67 6.20 11.91
N VAL A 289 -16.36 6.46 12.03
CA VAL A 289 -15.38 5.51 12.55
C VAL A 289 -15.03 5.95 13.97
N TYR A 290 -15.49 5.21 15.00
CA TYR A 290 -15.38 5.69 16.38
C TYR A 290 -13.96 5.62 16.97
N SER A 291 -13.16 4.65 16.56
CA SER A 291 -11.72 4.60 16.87
C SER A 291 -11.01 3.71 15.87
N LEU A 292 -9.97 4.25 15.23
CA LEU A 292 -9.02 3.50 14.41
C LEU A 292 -8.00 2.72 15.25
N GLY A 293 -7.92 3.00 16.56
CA GLY A 293 -6.91 2.49 17.47
C GLY A 293 -5.55 3.19 17.29
N ASN A 294 -4.51 2.61 17.88
CA ASN A 294 -3.13 3.06 17.66
C ASN A 294 -2.68 2.82 16.21
N PHE A 295 -1.80 3.66 15.67
CA PHE A 295 -1.14 3.42 14.37
C PHE A 295 0.39 3.40 14.55
N CYS A 296 1.10 4.49 14.25
CA CYS A 296 2.53 4.61 14.57
C CYS A 296 2.71 5.16 15.99
N TYR A 297 2.61 4.28 17.00
CA TYR A 297 2.39 4.68 18.40
C TYR A 297 3.54 4.29 19.35
N ALA A 298 4.37 5.27 19.74
CA ALA A 298 5.51 5.08 20.65
C ALA A 298 5.13 5.11 22.15
N GLY A 299 3.90 5.47 22.50
CA GLY A 299 3.43 5.50 23.90
C GLY A 299 3.45 4.16 24.62
N HIS A 300 3.52 3.03 23.89
CA HIS A 300 3.60 1.70 24.50
C HIS A 300 4.42 0.69 23.68
N LYS A 301 5.50 0.15 24.28
CA LYS A 301 6.47 -0.71 23.57
C LYS A 301 6.05 -2.16 23.29
N ASN A 302 4.93 -2.63 23.85
CA ASN A 302 4.31 -3.93 23.49
C ASN A 302 2.87 -4.00 24.03
N PRO A 303 1.89 -3.36 23.38
CA PRO A 303 0.50 -3.39 23.85
C PRO A 303 -0.14 -4.76 23.60
N ALA A 304 -1.13 -5.10 24.45
CA ALA A 304 -1.81 -6.40 24.43
C ALA A 304 -2.75 -6.55 23.21
N ASP A 305 -3.28 -5.44 22.72
CA ASP A 305 -3.86 -5.32 21.39
C ASP A 305 -2.88 -4.56 20.50
N GLN A 306 -2.65 -5.07 19.29
CA GLN A 306 -1.80 -4.46 18.26
C GLN A 306 -2.56 -4.26 16.94
N ASP A 307 -3.83 -4.66 16.88
CA ASP A 307 -4.64 -4.55 15.67
C ASP A 307 -4.99 -3.08 15.41
N THR A 308 -4.86 -2.68 14.15
CA THR A 308 -5.27 -1.37 13.64
C THR A 308 -5.72 -1.51 12.18
N PHE A 309 -6.13 -0.43 11.53
CA PHE A 309 -6.48 -0.46 10.12
C PHE A 309 -6.31 0.90 9.47
N ILE A 310 -6.03 0.89 8.16
CA ILE A 310 -6.25 2.04 7.29
C ILE A 310 -7.69 1.93 6.81
N TYR A 311 -8.48 2.97 7.07
CA TYR A 311 -9.83 3.13 6.54
C TYR A 311 -9.76 3.98 5.26
N GLN A 312 -10.15 3.41 4.12
CA GLN A 312 -10.18 4.11 2.84
C GLN A 312 -11.62 4.37 2.40
N GLN A 313 -11.98 5.64 2.23
CA GLN A 313 -13.25 6.08 1.69
C GLN A 313 -13.05 6.67 0.30
N GLU A 314 -13.73 6.11 -0.70
CA GLU A 314 -13.92 6.77 -1.99
C GLU A 314 -15.23 7.57 -1.98
N VAL A 315 -15.16 8.83 -2.40
CA VAL A 315 -16.32 9.71 -2.56
C VAL A 315 -16.37 10.19 -4.01
N VAL A 316 -17.55 10.05 -4.63
CA VAL A 316 -17.81 10.44 -6.02
C VAL A 316 -18.53 11.78 -6.05
N PHE A 317 -18.02 12.73 -6.83
CA PHE A 317 -18.56 14.08 -6.98
C PHE A 317 -18.94 14.34 -8.43
N ASP A 318 -20.07 15.04 -8.65
CA ASP A 318 -20.55 15.40 -9.97
C ASP A 318 -19.48 16.19 -10.74
N GLY A 319 -19.26 15.79 -12.00
CA GLY A 319 -18.27 16.38 -12.88
C GLY A 319 -18.44 17.89 -13.11
N THR A 320 -19.64 18.43 -12.94
CA THR A 320 -20.06 19.81 -13.29
C THR A 320 -20.20 20.72 -12.08
N ASP A 321 -20.91 20.30 -11.02
CA ASP A 321 -21.29 21.16 -9.88
C ASP A 321 -20.65 20.79 -8.53
N ARG A 322 -19.89 19.67 -8.48
CA ARG A 322 -19.20 19.16 -7.27
C ARG A 322 -20.12 18.76 -6.12
N SER A 323 -21.42 18.56 -6.37
CA SER A 323 -22.28 17.85 -5.42
C SER A 323 -21.83 16.39 -5.26
N ILE A 324 -22.02 15.82 -4.06
CA ILE A 324 -21.65 14.42 -3.80
C ILE A 324 -22.71 13.49 -4.38
N VAL A 325 -22.28 12.62 -5.29
CA VAL A 325 -23.11 11.60 -5.96
C VAL A 325 -23.18 10.32 -5.12
N GLU A 326 -22.04 9.84 -4.60
CA GLU A 326 -21.94 8.55 -3.93
C GLU A 326 -20.87 8.55 -2.83
N PHE A 327 -21.21 7.95 -1.68
CA PHE A 327 -20.24 7.36 -0.75
C PHE A 327 -20.18 5.88 -1.05
N ARG A 328 -19.06 5.40 -1.62
CA ARG A 328 -18.85 3.98 -1.88
C ARG A 328 -18.72 3.22 -0.56
N GLU A 329 -18.91 1.91 -0.59
CA GLU A 329 -18.64 1.09 0.59
C GLU A 329 -17.15 1.24 0.98
N PRO A 330 -16.85 1.53 2.26
CA PRO A 330 -15.48 1.80 2.68
C PRO A 330 -14.61 0.53 2.60
N TYR A 331 -13.37 0.74 2.19
CA TYR A 331 -12.36 -0.30 2.08
C TYR A 331 -11.48 -0.31 3.33
N TYR A 332 -11.30 -1.48 3.91
CA TYR A 332 -10.50 -1.68 5.12
C TYR A 332 -9.21 -2.40 4.76
N ILE A 333 -8.07 -1.83 5.14
CA ILE A 333 -6.77 -2.51 5.11
C ILE A 333 -6.39 -2.81 6.56
N PRO A 334 -6.63 -4.04 7.05
CA PRO A 334 -6.11 -4.50 8.33
C PRO A 334 -4.59 -4.31 8.45
N CYS A 335 -4.16 -3.81 9.60
CA CYS A 335 -2.77 -3.58 9.93
C CYS A 335 -2.47 -4.04 11.36
N TYR A 336 -1.19 -4.18 11.65
CA TYR A 336 -0.66 -4.10 13.00
C TYR A 336 0.08 -2.76 13.17
N ILE A 337 0.22 -2.27 14.40
CA ILE A 337 1.06 -1.09 14.73
C ILE A 337 2.58 -1.32 14.54
N SER A 338 2.97 -2.57 14.25
CA SER A 338 4.34 -3.08 14.33
C SER A 338 4.56 -4.14 13.25
N SER A 339 5.79 -4.24 12.74
CA SER A 339 6.22 -5.32 11.86
C SER A 339 6.70 -6.57 12.64
N THR A 340 6.89 -6.45 13.96
CA THR A 340 7.29 -7.54 14.86
C THR A 340 6.17 -7.86 15.87
N ARG A 341 5.97 -9.15 16.17
CA ARG A 341 4.87 -9.64 17.02
C ARG A 341 5.17 -9.64 18.53
N ASP A 342 6.44 -9.70 18.90
CA ASP A 342 6.94 -9.82 20.27
C ASP A 342 7.21 -8.45 20.94
N ARG A 343 7.28 -7.39 20.14
CA ARG A 343 7.53 -6.01 20.54
C ARG A 343 6.98 -5.05 19.50
N ASN A 344 6.59 -3.85 19.93
CA ASN A 344 6.26 -2.74 19.05
C ASN A 344 7.57 -2.11 18.51
N ASN A 345 7.75 -2.09 17.19
CA ASN A 345 8.86 -1.38 16.53
C ASN A 345 8.41 -0.06 15.86
N PHE A 346 7.17 0.38 16.12
CA PHE A 346 6.59 1.62 15.62
C PHE A 346 6.50 1.69 14.09
N GLN A 347 6.37 0.54 13.42
CA GLN A 347 6.27 0.41 11.98
C GLN A 347 4.92 -0.24 11.60
N PRO A 348 3.86 0.54 11.34
CA PRO A 348 2.56 0.00 10.96
C PRO A 348 2.66 -0.84 9.69
N THR A 349 2.07 -2.02 9.73
CA THR A 349 2.32 -3.08 8.73
C THR A 349 1.01 -3.76 8.35
N PRO A 350 0.63 -3.83 7.05
CA PRO A 350 -0.56 -4.56 6.62
C PRO A 350 -0.54 -6.03 7.06
N ALA A 351 -1.67 -6.51 7.56
CA ALA A 351 -1.83 -7.90 7.98
C ALA A 351 -1.84 -8.82 6.74
N LYS A 352 -1.41 -10.07 6.92
CA LYS A 352 -1.25 -11.05 5.84
C LYS A 352 -1.99 -12.35 6.15
N GLY A 353 -2.53 -12.99 5.12
CA GLY A 353 -3.25 -14.26 5.23
C GLY A 353 -4.45 -14.20 6.19
N LYS A 354 -4.57 -15.21 7.06
CA LYS A 354 -5.70 -15.38 8.01
C LYS A 354 -5.93 -14.18 8.95
N GLU A 355 -4.89 -13.39 9.22
CA GLU A 355 -4.97 -12.23 10.10
C GLU A 355 -5.80 -11.10 9.49
N VAL A 356 -5.83 -11.00 8.14
CA VAL A 356 -6.74 -10.08 7.42
C VAL A 356 -8.19 -10.40 7.77
N VAL A 357 -8.57 -11.68 7.68
CA VAL A 357 -9.93 -12.14 8.01
C VAL A 357 -10.24 -11.90 9.49
N ARG A 358 -9.33 -12.25 10.41
CA ARG A 358 -9.52 -12.04 11.86
C ARG A 358 -9.76 -10.57 12.22
N ILE A 359 -8.98 -9.65 11.67
CA ILE A 359 -9.11 -8.22 11.98
C ILE A 359 -10.36 -7.63 11.30
N LEU A 360 -10.69 -8.04 10.06
CA LEU A 360 -11.95 -7.65 9.43
C LEU A 360 -13.17 -8.18 10.21
N GLN A 361 -13.11 -9.39 10.77
CA GLN A 361 -14.15 -9.92 11.64
C GLN A 361 -14.26 -9.12 12.95
N LYS A 362 -13.14 -8.79 13.60
CA LYS A 362 -13.13 -7.89 14.79
C LYS A 362 -13.75 -6.53 14.48
N ILE A 363 -13.41 -5.90 13.36
CA ILE A 363 -14.04 -4.65 12.89
C ILE A 363 -15.54 -4.89 12.65
N ASN A 364 -15.92 -5.97 11.95
CA ASN A 364 -17.31 -6.29 11.64
C ASN A 364 -18.15 -6.54 12.89
N GLU A 365 -17.62 -7.24 13.89
CA GLU A 365 -18.27 -7.55 15.16
C GLU A 365 -18.59 -6.27 15.95
N LEU A 366 -17.59 -5.38 16.10
CA LEU A 366 -17.71 -4.11 16.82
C LEU A 366 -18.57 -3.05 16.10
N SER A 367 -18.69 -3.14 14.77
CA SER A 367 -19.40 -2.15 13.94
C SER A 367 -20.92 -2.31 13.95
N GLU A 368 -21.66 -1.21 13.80
CA GLU A 368 -23.09 -1.25 13.45
C GLU A 368 -23.29 -1.37 11.94
N TYR A 369 -22.43 -0.73 11.16
CA TYR A 369 -22.29 -1.01 9.74
C TYR A 369 -21.60 -2.37 9.56
N LYS A 370 -22.34 -3.38 9.11
CA LYS A 370 -21.79 -4.71 8.83
C LYS A 370 -21.30 -4.83 7.40
N MET A 371 -20.06 -5.26 7.22
CA MET A 371 -19.57 -5.80 5.94
C MET A 371 -20.26 -7.13 5.62
N ALA A 372 -20.45 -7.43 4.34
CA ALA A 372 -20.93 -8.75 3.93
C ALA A 372 -19.91 -9.83 4.28
N GLU A 373 -20.36 -10.92 4.90
CA GLU A 373 -19.51 -12.05 5.30
C GLU A 373 -18.84 -12.73 4.09
N GLU A 374 -19.50 -12.73 2.94
CA GLU A 374 -18.93 -13.18 1.66
C GLU A 374 -17.77 -12.29 1.20
N ALA A 375 -17.85 -10.98 1.43
CA ALA A 375 -16.79 -10.04 1.12
C ALA A 375 -15.59 -10.22 2.07
N ILE A 376 -15.84 -10.36 3.38
CA ILE A 376 -14.77 -10.66 4.36
C ILE A 376 -14.04 -11.96 3.99
N ARG A 377 -14.77 -13.03 3.65
CA ARG A 377 -14.15 -14.29 3.20
C ARG A 377 -13.39 -14.13 1.88
N ALA A 378 -13.86 -13.31 0.95
CA ALA A 378 -13.13 -12.99 -0.29
C ALA A 378 -11.78 -12.29 -0.01
N ARG A 379 -11.71 -11.42 1.02
CA ARG A 379 -10.44 -10.76 1.46
C ARG A 379 -9.41 -11.76 2.01
N GLY A 380 -9.84 -12.94 2.46
CA GLY A 380 -8.98 -14.01 2.94
C GLY A 380 -8.43 -14.97 1.87
N LYS A 381 -8.93 -14.90 0.62
CA LYS A 381 -8.48 -15.81 -0.44
C LYS A 381 -7.01 -15.63 -0.76
N ALA A 382 -6.34 -16.71 -1.14
CA ALA A 382 -4.95 -16.64 -1.56
C ALA A 382 -4.81 -15.81 -2.84
N ARG A 383 -3.92 -14.80 -2.79
CA ARG A 383 -3.51 -14.00 -3.94
C ARG A 383 -2.25 -14.63 -4.54
N LEU A 384 -2.36 -15.17 -5.74
CA LEU A 384 -1.24 -15.75 -6.48
C LEU A 384 -0.78 -14.80 -7.60
N VAL A 385 0.52 -14.76 -7.86
CA VAL A 385 1.10 -14.12 -9.05
C VAL A 385 1.64 -15.15 -10.02
N LYS A 386 1.67 -14.80 -11.30
CA LYS A 386 2.44 -15.52 -12.31
C LYS A 386 3.91 -15.13 -12.20
N LEU A 387 4.75 -16.05 -11.76
CA LEU A 387 6.16 -15.76 -11.47
C LEU A 387 6.96 -15.30 -12.68
N GLN A 388 6.62 -15.75 -13.90
CA GLN A 388 7.34 -15.33 -15.11
C GLN A 388 7.07 -13.86 -15.47
N GLU A 389 5.88 -13.34 -15.14
CA GLU A 389 5.49 -11.95 -15.33
C GLU A 389 6.02 -11.07 -14.18
N TYR A 390 5.90 -11.56 -12.93
CA TYR A 390 6.29 -10.84 -11.71
C TYR A 390 7.81 -10.78 -11.47
N ILE A 391 8.57 -11.76 -11.98
CA ILE A 391 10.02 -11.87 -11.84
C ILE A 391 10.65 -12.16 -13.22
N PRO A 392 10.81 -11.16 -14.11
CA PRO A 392 11.17 -11.38 -15.52
C PRO A 392 12.50 -12.12 -15.76
N ASN A 393 13.45 -12.04 -14.83
CA ASN A 393 14.74 -12.74 -14.93
C ASN A 393 14.72 -14.18 -14.42
N LEU A 394 13.66 -14.62 -13.73
CA LEU A 394 13.51 -16.00 -13.26
C LEU A 394 13.38 -16.95 -14.46
N ILE A 395 14.10 -18.07 -14.42
CA ILE A 395 13.93 -19.16 -15.39
C ILE A 395 12.91 -20.15 -14.85
N ILE A 396 11.91 -20.52 -15.64
CA ILE A 396 10.89 -21.51 -15.27
C ILE A 396 11.22 -22.86 -15.92
N ASP A 397 11.36 -23.90 -15.10
CA ASP A 397 11.61 -25.29 -15.50
C ASP A 397 10.78 -26.22 -14.59
N LEU A 398 9.45 -26.11 -14.65
CA LEU A 398 8.55 -26.85 -13.75
C LEU A 398 8.71 -28.37 -13.94
N ARG A 399 9.46 -29.02 -13.06
CA ARG A 399 9.88 -30.42 -13.22
C ARG A 399 8.68 -31.38 -13.25
N TYR A 400 7.65 -31.11 -12.43
CA TYR A 400 6.38 -31.85 -12.44
C TYR A 400 5.45 -31.56 -13.64
N ALA A 401 5.76 -30.61 -14.53
CA ALA A 401 5.06 -30.46 -15.83
C ALA A 401 5.64 -31.36 -16.94
N SER A 402 6.69 -32.13 -16.63
CA SER A 402 7.40 -33.00 -17.58
C SER A 402 7.57 -34.41 -17.00
N GLY A 403 8.26 -35.31 -17.71
CA GLY A 403 8.72 -36.59 -17.15
C GLY A 403 9.97 -36.48 -16.26
N ASN A 404 10.55 -35.28 -16.11
CA ASN A 404 11.82 -35.04 -15.40
C ASN A 404 11.61 -34.84 -13.88
N ASN A 405 10.97 -35.81 -13.24
CA ASN A 405 10.68 -35.83 -11.79
C ASN A 405 10.61 -37.28 -11.28
N ILE A 406 10.51 -37.47 -9.96
CA ILE A 406 10.55 -38.78 -9.30
C ILE A 406 9.48 -39.80 -9.79
N ILE A 407 8.36 -39.34 -10.34
CA ILE A 407 7.26 -40.21 -10.86
C ILE A 407 7.45 -40.53 -12.36
N GLY A 408 8.41 -39.92 -13.04
CA GLY A 408 8.73 -40.19 -14.46
C GLY A 408 7.67 -39.76 -15.49
N ARG A 409 6.63 -39.03 -15.06
CA ARG A 409 5.54 -38.51 -15.90
C ARG A 409 5.09 -37.11 -15.44
N PRO A 410 4.46 -36.31 -16.31
CA PRO A 410 3.79 -35.08 -15.89
C PRO A 410 2.72 -35.34 -14.82
N LEU A 411 2.62 -34.40 -13.88
CA LEU A 411 1.60 -34.29 -12.85
C LEU A 411 0.84 -32.96 -12.92
N TYR A 412 1.48 -31.89 -13.43
CA TYR A 412 0.81 -30.65 -13.81
C TYR A 412 0.09 -30.79 -15.16
N GLU A 413 -1.04 -30.09 -15.27
CA GLU A 413 -1.83 -30.04 -16.50
C GLU A 413 -1.08 -29.33 -17.64
N PRO A 414 -1.35 -29.68 -18.91
CA PRO A 414 -0.71 -29.04 -20.06
C PRO A 414 -0.94 -27.52 -20.08
N GLY A 415 0.14 -26.75 -20.01
CA GLY A 415 0.09 -25.28 -19.98
C GLY A 415 -0.03 -24.67 -18.59
N TYR A 416 0.12 -25.45 -17.51
CA TYR A 416 0.16 -24.93 -16.14
C TYR A 416 1.25 -23.87 -15.96
N GLU A 417 0.87 -22.71 -15.43
CA GLU A 417 1.76 -21.56 -15.22
C GLU A 417 2.45 -21.62 -13.85
N ALA A 418 3.68 -21.10 -13.76
CA ALA A 418 4.39 -21.02 -12.49
C ALA A 418 3.76 -19.97 -11.57
N LEU A 419 2.87 -20.41 -10.67
CA LEU A 419 2.20 -19.58 -9.68
C LEU A 419 2.95 -19.60 -8.34
N LEU A 420 2.82 -18.53 -7.56
CA LEU A 420 3.25 -18.46 -6.16
C LEU A 420 2.43 -17.41 -5.40
N ARG A 421 2.31 -17.53 -4.07
CA ARG A 421 1.64 -16.52 -3.25
C ARG A 421 2.37 -15.19 -3.35
N ILE A 422 1.65 -14.08 -3.50
CA ILE A 422 2.27 -12.77 -3.77
C ILE A 422 3.28 -12.35 -2.70
N GLU A 423 2.96 -12.56 -1.41
CA GLU A 423 3.86 -12.23 -0.30
C GLU A 423 5.14 -13.10 -0.28
N THR A 424 5.09 -14.32 -0.82
CA THR A 424 6.25 -15.20 -1.02
C THR A 424 6.99 -14.87 -2.33
N ALA A 425 6.29 -14.35 -3.34
CA ALA A 425 6.87 -13.92 -4.61
C ALA A 425 7.65 -12.60 -4.47
N GLU A 426 7.24 -11.70 -3.58
CA GLU A 426 8.04 -10.53 -3.16
C GLU A 426 9.43 -10.97 -2.65
N LYS A 427 9.46 -11.98 -1.77
CA LYS A 427 10.69 -12.57 -1.24
C LYS A 427 11.52 -13.24 -2.35
N LEU A 428 10.89 -14.05 -3.21
CA LEU A 428 11.58 -14.68 -4.34
C LEU A 428 12.17 -13.64 -5.31
N LYS A 429 11.46 -12.53 -5.53
CA LYS A 429 11.93 -11.43 -6.36
C LYS A 429 13.16 -10.76 -5.74
N HIS A 430 13.16 -10.52 -4.43
CA HIS A 430 14.33 -10.00 -3.74
C HIS A 430 15.56 -10.92 -3.88
N ALA A 431 15.37 -12.23 -3.70
CA ALA A 431 16.42 -13.24 -3.94
C ALA A 431 16.94 -13.22 -5.39
N SER A 432 16.03 -13.12 -6.38
CA SER A 432 16.41 -12.97 -7.78
C SER A 432 17.22 -11.70 -8.01
N ASP A 433 16.78 -10.54 -7.51
CA ASP A 433 17.45 -9.26 -7.72
C ASP A 433 18.85 -9.22 -7.04
N MET A 434 19.05 -9.93 -5.92
CA MET A 434 20.36 -10.12 -5.32
C MET A 434 21.32 -10.95 -6.20
N LEU A 435 20.81 -11.98 -6.89
CA LEU A 435 21.61 -12.84 -7.78
C LEU A 435 21.85 -12.18 -9.14
N ASN A 436 20.86 -11.46 -9.68
CA ASN A 436 20.96 -10.68 -10.91
C ASN A 436 22.12 -9.66 -10.80
N ARG A 437 22.29 -9.03 -9.62
CA ARG A 437 23.43 -8.13 -9.31
C ARG A 437 24.81 -8.83 -9.28
N GLN A 438 24.84 -10.16 -9.23
CA GLN A 438 26.06 -10.99 -9.27
C GLN A 438 26.26 -11.69 -10.64
N GLY A 439 25.40 -11.41 -11.64
CA GLY A 439 25.45 -12.07 -12.96
C GLY A 439 24.89 -13.50 -12.96
N LEU A 440 24.16 -13.88 -11.91
CA LEU A 440 23.52 -15.19 -11.76
C LEU A 440 22.00 -15.05 -11.84
N ARG A 441 21.32 -16.15 -12.17
CA ARG A 441 19.85 -16.20 -12.22
C ARG A 441 19.32 -17.38 -11.42
N LEU A 442 18.13 -17.23 -10.84
CA LEU A 442 17.38 -18.34 -10.26
C LEU A 442 16.70 -19.13 -11.38
N LYS A 443 16.67 -20.45 -11.24
CA LYS A 443 15.76 -21.35 -11.95
C LYS A 443 14.80 -21.98 -10.95
N LEU A 444 13.51 -21.94 -11.27
CA LEU A 444 12.42 -22.53 -10.50
C LEU A 444 12.06 -23.92 -11.05
N TRP A 445 12.14 -24.92 -10.18
CA TRP A 445 11.70 -26.30 -10.44
C TRP A 445 10.29 -26.58 -9.91
N ASP A 446 9.89 -25.93 -8.82
CA ASP A 446 8.50 -25.91 -8.34
C ASP A 446 8.16 -24.66 -7.50
N GLY A 447 6.86 -24.31 -7.44
CA GLY A 447 6.29 -23.17 -6.70
C GLY A 447 4.99 -23.55 -6.00
N TYR A 448 3.86 -22.91 -6.35
CA TYR A 448 2.54 -23.39 -5.92
C TYR A 448 2.20 -24.73 -6.59
N ARG A 449 2.02 -25.76 -5.75
CA ARG A 449 1.65 -27.12 -6.10
C ARG A 449 0.20 -27.35 -5.67
N PRO A 450 -0.75 -27.68 -6.56
CA PRO A 450 -2.13 -28.00 -6.20
C PRO A 450 -2.22 -29.20 -5.25
N ALA A 451 -3.28 -29.25 -4.44
CA ALA A 451 -3.55 -30.32 -3.49
C ALA A 451 -3.74 -31.68 -4.21
N SER A 452 -4.37 -31.70 -5.39
CA SER A 452 -4.47 -32.88 -6.26
C SER A 452 -3.10 -33.41 -6.71
N VAL A 453 -2.11 -32.54 -6.93
CA VAL A 453 -0.75 -32.92 -7.32
C VAL A 453 0.05 -33.41 -6.11
N GLN A 454 -0.09 -32.76 -4.95
CA GLN A 454 0.47 -33.26 -3.70
C GLN A 454 -0.09 -34.64 -3.31
N LEU A 455 -1.37 -34.90 -3.59
CA LEU A 455 -1.99 -36.22 -3.47
C LEU A 455 -1.37 -37.23 -4.44
N GLN A 456 -1.28 -36.91 -5.74
CA GLN A 456 -0.64 -37.80 -6.72
C GLN A 456 0.81 -38.15 -6.35
N LEU A 457 1.63 -37.18 -5.94
CA LEU A 457 2.99 -37.44 -5.46
C LEU A 457 3.00 -38.40 -4.28
N TRP A 458 2.23 -38.09 -3.22
CA TRP A 458 2.20 -38.91 -2.03
C TRP A 458 1.64 -40.32 -2.28
N GLU A 459 0.70 -40.49 -3.20
CA GLU A 459 0.17 -41.80 -3.58
C GLU A 459 1.18 -42.66 -4.36
N ASN A 460 1.92 -42.05 -5.30
CA ASN A 460 2.80 -42.75 -6.26
C ASN A 460 4.27 -42.86 -5.79
N ALA A 461 4.70 -42.12 -4.76
CA ALA A 461 6.05 -42.18 -4.22
C ALA A 461 6.35 -43.53 -3.52
N GLU A 462 7.53 -44.10 -3.81
CA GLU A 462 8.03 -45.32 -3.16
C GLU A 462 8.34 -45.10 -1.67
N ASP A 463 9.04 -44.02 -1.33
CA ASP A 463 9.25 -43.56 0.04
C ASP A 463 8.39 -42.32 0.32
N LYS A 464 7.38 -42.49 1.17
CA LYS A 464 6.42 -41.45 1.55
C LYS A 464 6.93 -40.53 2.67
N SER A 465 8.12 -40.76 3.21
CA SER A 465 8.70 -39.93 4.30
C SER A 465 9.16 -38.55 3.85
N TYR A 466 9.55 -38.41 2.57
CA TYR A 466 9.87 -37.13 1.94
C TYR A 466 8.61 -36.28 1.64
N PHE A 467 7.45 -36.90 1.48
CA PHE A 467 6.23 -36.21 1.03
C PHE A 467 5.28 -35.87 2.18
N ALA A 468 4.99 -34.58 2.35
CA ALA A 468 3.98 -34.13 3.32
C ALA A 468 2.61 -34.80 3.04
N HIS A 469 2.03 -35.43 4.06
CA HIS A 469 0.77 -36.16 3.95
C HIS A 469 -0.36 -35.22 3.47
N PRO A 470 -1.12 -35.57 2.41
CA PRO A 470 -2.06 -34.65 1.75
C PRO A 470 -3.06 -33.95 2.69
N ALA A 471 -3.60 -34.65 3.69
CA ALA A 471 -4.52 -34.07 4.68
C ALA A 471 -3.92 -32.96 5.59
N LYS A 472 -2.61 -32.71 5.55
CA LYS A 472 -1.91 -31.56 6.16
C LYS A 472 -1.44 -30.53 5.12
N GLY A 473 -1.29 -30.99 3.88
CA GLY A 473 -0.60 -30.34 2.78
C GLY A 473 0.88 -30.04 3.07
N SER A 474 1.54 -29.42 2.10
CA SER A 474 2.92 -28.94 2.18
C SER A 474 2.94 -27.41 2.35
N LYS A 475 4.11 -26.79 2.16
CA LYS A 475 4.20 -25.32 1.99
C LYS A 475 3.99 -24.93 0.51
N HIS A 476 4.28 -25.81 -0.43
CA HIS A 476 3.89 -25.62 -1.84
C HIS A 476 2.38 -25.54 -2.01
N THR A 477 1.58 -26.39 -1.32
CA THR A 477 0.10 -26.29 -1.32
C THR A 477 -0.46 -25.09 -0.55
N ARG A 478 0.40 -24.19 -0.07
CA ARG A 478 0.04 -22.86 0.49
C ARG A 478 0.48 -21.71 -0.42
N GLY A 479 1.21 -22.01 -1.51
CA GLY A 479 1.94 -21.04 -2.32
C GLY A 479 3.18 -20.48 -1.64
N CYS A 480 3.68 -21.13 -0.58
CA CYS A 480 4.67 -20.60 0.38
C CYS A 480 5.97 -21.44 0.45
N ALA A 481 6.30 -22.15 -0.62
CA ALA A 481 7.61 -22.77 -0.80
C ALA A 481 7.99 -22.78 -2.28
N VAL A 482 9.30 -22.87 -2.52
CA VAL A 482 9.89 -22.96 -3.86
C VAL A 482 11.03 -23.99 -3.85
N ASP A 483 11.13 -24.71 -4.96
CA ASP A 483 12.27 -25.56 -5.26
C ASP A 483 13.09 -24.86 -6.35
N VAL A 484 14.34 -24.51 -6.06
CA VAL A 484 15.16 -23.64 -6.92
C VAL A 484 16.62 -24.09 -7.03
N THR A 485 17.25 -23.73 -8.15
CA THR A 485 18.70 -23.81 -8.35
C THR A 485 19.28 -22.49 -8.88
N LEU A 486 20.61 -22.43 -8.94
CA LEU A 486 21.35 -21.32 -9.54
C LEU A 486 21.72 -21.64 -10.98
N THR A 487 21.72 -20.60 -11.81
CA THR A 487 22.19 -20.62 -13.20
C THR A 487 23.14 -19.44 -13.44
N ASP A 488 23.99 -19.57 -14.47
CA ASP A 488 24.64 -18.41 -15.08
C ASP A 488 23.60 -17.52 -15.82
N TRP A 489 24.05 -16.44 -16.46
CA TRP A 489 23.14 -15.50 -17.11
C TRP A 489 22.45 -16.12 -18.34
N GLU A 490 23.19 -16.97 -19.05
CA GLU A 490 22.78 -17.76 -20.22
C GLU A 490 21.75 -18.85 -19.88
N GLY A 491 21.70 -19.30 -18.61
CA GLY A 491 20.71 -20.26 -18.09
C GLY A 491 21.23 -21.68 -17.88
N ASN A 492 22.55 -21.89 -17.97
CA ASN A 492 23.19 -23.16 -17.62
C ASN A 492 23.21 -23.32 -16.09
N GLU A 493 22.83 -24.49 -15.59
CA GLU A 493 22.80 -24.77 -14.15
C GLU A 493 24.23 -24.85 -13.59
N LEU A 494 24.42 -24.27 -12.40
CA LEU A 494 25.69 -24.41 -11.67
C LEU A 494 25.82 -25.83 -11.09
N ASP A 495 27.05 -26.33 -10.96
CA ASP A 495 27.34 -27.63 -10.33
C ASP A 495 26.81 -27.66 -8.88
N MET A 496 25.85 -28.55 -8.60
CA MET A 496 25.17 -28.71 -7.31
C MET A 496 25.30 -30.15 -6.79
N PRO A 497 25.07 -30.43 -5.48
CA PRO A 497 25.30 -31.75 -4.88
C PRO A 497 24.51 -32.92 -5.53
N SER A 498 23.36 -32.63 -6.13
CA SER A 498 22.48 -33.55 -6.85
C SER A 498 21.66 -32.80 -7.91
N ASP A 499 20.84 -33.51 -8.67
CA ASP A 499 19.68 -32.90 -9.34
C ASP A 499 18.48 -32.80 -8.35
N PHE A 500 17.38 -32.21 -8.81
CA PHE A 500 16.06 -32.22 -8.18
C PHE A 500 15.55 -33.64 -7.88
N ASP A 501 14.69 -33.80 -6.87
CA ASP A 501 14.05 -35.08 -6.49
C ASP A 501 15.04 -36.24 -6.14
N ASP A 502 16.34 -35.97 -5.91
CA ASP A 502 17.33 -36.99 -5.49
C ASP A 502 17.10 -37.42 -4.03
N MET A 503 16.37 -38.52 -3.81
CA MET A 503 16.00 -39.04 -2.48
C MET A 503 17.17 -39.74 -1.73
N THR A 504 18.41 -39.29 -1.89
CA THR A 504 19.61 -39.84 -1.23
C THR A 504 20.34 -38.83 -0.35
N GLU A 505 21.39 -39.26 0.38
CA GLU A 505 22.19 -38.37 1.25
C GLU A 505 22.74 -37.12 0.52
N LYS A 506 22.90 -37.19 -0.82
CA LYS A 506 23.38 -36.09 -1.65
C LYS A 506 22.51 -34.83 -1.58
N ALA A 507 21.19 -34.98 -1.50
CA ALA A 507 20.27 -33.85 -1.40
C ALA A 507 20.43 -33.11 -0.07
N THR A 508 20.93 -33.77 0.97
CA THR A 508 21.05 -33.19 2.30
C THR A 508 22.11 -32.08 2.33
N ARG A 509 21.79 -30.98 3.02
CA ARG A 509 22.71 -29.83 3.19
C ARG A 509 23.99 -30.20 3.96
N SER A 510 23.98 -31.35 4.62
CA SER A 510 25.12 -31.96 5.32
C SER A 510 26.05 -32.80 4.44
N TYR A 511 25.74 -33.03 3.15
CA TYR A 511 26.42 -34.04 2.33
C TYR A 511 27.93 -33.82 2.25
N ARG A 512 28.69 -34.71 2.90
CA ARG A 512 30.11 -34.49 3.17
C ARG A 512 30.98 -34.64 1.92
N GLN A 513 30.55 -35.41 0.94
CA GLN A 513 31.34 -35.77 -0.25
C GLN A 513 31.17 -34.80 -1.43
N ALA A 514 30.22 -33.85 -1.39
CA ALA A 514 30.06 -32.83 -2.43
C ALA A 514 31.38 -32.06 -2.70
N THR A 515 31.60 -31.64 -3.94
CA THR A 515 32.82 -30.92 -4.33
C THR A 515 32.91 -29.55 -3.62
N PRO A 516 34.10 -28.91 -3.57
CA PRO A 516 34.20 -27.54 -3.05
C PRO A 516 33.31 -26.54 -3.80
N LEU A 517 33.12 -26.74 -5.11
CA LEU A 517 32.26 -25.90 -5.96
C LEU A 517 30.77 -26.13 -5.64
N GLN A 518 30.32 -27.38 -5.57
CA GLN A 518 28.94 -27.73 -5.18
C GLN A 518 28.56 -27.15 -3.82
N LYS A 519 29.48 -27.23 -2.84
CA LYS A 519 29.29 -26.64 -1.51
C LYS A 519 29.20 -25.12 -1.59
N GLN A 520 30.07 -24.46 -2.37
CA GLN A 520 30.03 -23.01 -2.57
C GLN A 520 28.71 -22.55 -3.21
N ASN A 521 28.23 -23.27 -4.22
CA ASN A 521 26.99 -22.93 -4.94
C ASN A 521 25.74 -23.12 -4.08
N ALA A 522 25.63 -24.26 -3.38
CA ALA A 522 24.52 -24.52 -2.45
C ALA A 522 24.51 -23.54 -1.26
N GLN A 523 25.69 -23.16 -0.74
CA GLN A 523 25.82 -22.14 0.32
C GLN A 523 25.54 -20.71 -0.18
N LEU A 524 25.78 -20.40 -1.45
CA LEU A 524 25.37 -19.13 -2.05
C LEU A 524 23.86 -19.04 -2.16
N LEU A 525 23.22 -20.07 -2.72
CA LEU A 525 21.76 -20.17 -2.83
C LEU A 525 21.10 -20.06 -1.46
N GLU A 526 21.55 -20.86 -0.48
CA GLU A 526 20.96 -20.82 0.86
C GLU A 526 21.10 -19.46 1.54
N ARG A 527 22.26 -18.80 1.41
CA ARG A 527 22.47 -17.47 2.01
C ARG A 527 21.50 -16.45 1.42
N VAL A 528 21.40 -16.38 0.09
CA VAL A 528 20.53 -15.43 -0.60
C VAL A 528 19.06 -15.68 -0.26
N MET A 529 18.60 -16.94 -0.32
CA MET A 529 17.21 -17.26 0.01
C MET A 529 16.88 -16.92 1.47
N ARG A 530 17.81 -17.14 2.41
CA ARG A 530 17.61 -16.78 3.83
C ARG A 530 17.64 -15.28 4.10
N GLU A 531 18.52 -14.55 3.42
CA GLU A 531 18.59 -13.07 3.46
C GLU A 531 17.33 -12.44 2.84
N ALA A 532 16.70 -13.11 1.88
CA ALA A 532 15.42 -12.73 1.29
C ALA A 532 14.17 -13.18 2.09
N GLY A 533 14.33 -13.83 3.25
CA GLY A 533 13.19 -14.20 4.12
C GLY A 533 12.60 -15.61 3.90
N PHE A 534 13.38 -16.55 3.38
CA PHE A 534 13.05 -17.99 3.39
C PHE A 534 13.81 -18.75 4.48
N ARG A 535 13.38 -19.97 4.77
CA ARG A 535 14.12 -20.97 5.55
C ARG A 535 14.41 -22.23 4.73
N SER A 536 15.60 -22.78 4.94
CA SER A 536 16.06 -24.06 4.39
C SER A 536 15.54 -25.25 5.22
N ILE A 537 15.35 -26.41 4.58
CA ILE A 537 15.19 -27.70 5.28
C ILE A 537 16.43 -28.58 5.10
N GLN A 538 16.73 -29.46 6.06
CA GLN A 538 18.00 -30.21 6.08
C GLN A 538 18.14 -31.26 4.96
N LEU A 539 17.01 -31.86 4.54
CA LEU A 539 16.98 -33.00 3.63
C LEU A 539 17.21 -32.61 2.16
N GLU A 540 16.87 -31.38 1.79
CA GLU A 540 16.79 -30.92 0.39
C GLU A 540 17.50 -29.57 0.26
N TRP A 541 18.59 -29.52 -0.52
CA TRP A 541 19.38 -28.29 -0.70
C TRP A 541 18.69 -27.25 -1.62
N TRP A 542 17.78 -27.70 -2.49
CA TRP A 542 17.01 -26.87 -3.42
C TRP A 542 15.75 -26.24 -2.79
N HIS A 543 15.25 -26.82 -1.70
CA HIS A 543 13.95 -26.48 -1.13
C HIS A 543 14.02 -25.33 -0.13
N PHE A 544 13.13 -24.36 -0.29
CA PHE A 544 13.00 -23.18 0.57
C PHE A 544 11.54 -22.85 0.90
N GLU A 545 11.23 -22.76 2.19
CA GLU A 545 9.91 -22.37 2.70
C GLU A 545 9.91 -20.88 3.09
N ASP A 546 8.80 -20.19 2.87
CA ASP A 546 8.58 -18.85 3.41
C ASP A 546 8.70 -18.87 4.96
N THR A 547 9.36 -17.89 5.59
CA THR A 547 9.37 -17.76 7.05
C THR A 547 7.97 -17.62 7.64
N ASP A 548 7.06 -16.97 6.91
CA ASP A 548 5.78 -16.48 7.40
C ASP A 548 4.61 -17.42 7.02
N TRP A 549 4.94 -18.60 6.48
CA TRP A 549 4.00 -19.65 6.01
C TRP A 549 2.88 -20.00 7.01
N GLU A 550 3.05 -19.74 8.31
CA GLU A 550 2.06 -19.97 9.37
C GLU A 550 0.90 -18.96 9.36
N LEU A 551 1.05 -17.83 8.67
CA LEU A 551 -0.05 -16.88 8.39
C LEU A 551 -1.00 -17.39 7.30
N PHE A 552 -0.56 -18.37 6.52
CA PHE A 552 -1.19 -18.76 5.26
C PHE A 552 -1.82 -20.14 5.33
N ASP A 553 -3.13 -20.18 5.10
CA ASP A 553 -3.89 -21.41 4.99
C ASP A 553 -3.59 -22.19 3.70
N LEU A 554 -4.07 -23.43 3.66
CA LEU A 554 -4.04 -24.25 2.45
C LEU A 554 -4.84 -23.58 1.34
N ILE A 555 -4.36 -23.72 0.11
CA ILE A 555 -5.09 -23.31 -1.08
C ILE A 555 -5.78 -24.55 -1.63
N GLU A 556 -7.11 -24.60 -1.54
CA GLU A 556 -7.90 -25.60 -2.24
C GLU A 556 -7.82 -25.36 -3.76
N ASP A 557 -7.94 -26.42 -4.57
CA ASP A 557 -7.64 -26.36 -6.00
C ASP A 557 -8.66 -25.47 -6.75
N GLY A 558 -8.25 -24.23 -7.00
CA GLY A 558 -9.07 -23.18 -7.61
C GLY A 558 -9.60 -22.13 -6.63
N ASP A 559 -9.41 -22.28 -5.31
CA ASP A 559 -9.82 -21.27 -4.32
C ASP A 559 -8.74 -20.19 -4.09
N TYR A 560 -8.37 -19.52 -5.18
CA TYR A 560 -7.44 -18.41 -5.19
C TYR A 560 -7.83 -17.37 -6.24
N VAL A 561 -7.20 -16.20 -6.18
CA VAL A 561 -7.27 -15.18 -7.22
C VAL A 561 -5.88 -14.92 -7.78
N VAL A 562 -5.77 -14.79 -9.10
CA VAL A 562 -4.52 -14.37 -9.76
C VAL A 562 -4.51 -12.85 -9.86
N VAL A 563 -3.44 -12.22 -9.39
CA VAL A 563 -3.26 -10.77 -9.35
C VAL A 563 -1.94 -10.35 -10.00
N SER A 564 -1.84 -9.08 -10.41
CA SER A 564 -0.59 -8.47 -10.87
C SER A 564 0.16 -7.73 -9.76
N GLU A 565 -0.54 -7.20 -8.75
CA GLU A 565 0.00 -6.27 -7.75
C GLU A 565 -0.44 -6.58 -6.30
N PRO A 566 0.27 -6.06 -5.26
CA PRO A 566 0.12 -6.51 -3.87
C PRO A 566 -1.11 -6.03 -3.11
N TYR A 567 -1.78 -4.95 -3.52
CA TYR A 567 -2.92 -4.35 -2.80
C TYR A 567 -4.19 -4.23 -3.65
#